data_AF-A0A0P0DXV0-F1
#
_entry.id   AF-A0A0P0DXV0-F1
#
_cell.length_a   1.000
_cell.length_b   1.000
_cell.length_c   1.000
_cell.angle_alpha   90.00
_cell.angle_beta   90.00
_cell.angle_gamma   90.00
#
_symmetry.space_group_name_H-M   'P 1'
#
loop_
_entity.id
_entity.type
_entity.pdbx_description
1 polymer ?
#
loop_
_entity_poly.entity_id
_entity_poly.type
_entity_poly.pdbx_seq_one_letter_code
_entity_poly.pdbx_strand_id
1 'polypeptide(L)'
;MAIADVFSRSSTTTGPGAAVTPLSAFGERPAREGEHVEALYAWVDEIAALTTPDRVHWVGGSRLENEALLREMVDEGRLIKLNPEWRPGSYLARSHPGDVARTEGRTYIASEREEDAGPTNNWVAPDEMRATLTPLFAGSMRGRTMYVVPFSMGTVGGPLSHIGVQITDSAYAVASIGIMTRVGVDVIDQIAAGKPWVKTVHTVGAPLAPGEQDVAWPCNDEKYIVHYPDTLEVWSFGSGYGGNAILAKKCFALRIASVIGRDEGWLAEHMLLIRVISPEGKKYHIAAAFPSACGKTNLAMLRPTIPGWRVETLGDDISWIRPGDDGRLWAINPEAGFFGVAPGTGESTNVTAVETLWGNTIFTNVALRPDGDVWWEGLTDETPAELTDWEGNPWTPASGRPAAHPNSRFTVSAGQCPQIADDWEAPEGVPLDAILFGGRRATNVPLVVEATDWSHGVFIGSNISSERTAAAEGTVGELRRDPFAMLPFCGYNMADYFAHWLRVGKALHVSKRPRVFQVNWFRKGSDGRFLWPGFGDNSRVIEWIVRRLEGAVDAVDAPIGRLPRIEDLNLEGIDVPQQDLEELFAVDPESWLHEADLTEQFYSTFEGKVPPRLYAELEALRYRLKRAQQA
;
A
#
# COMPACT_ATOMS: atom_id res chain seq x y z
N MET A 1 27.24 24.07 13.80
CA MET A 1 26.49 24.97 14.72
C MET A 1 25.89 26.09 13.90
N ALA A 2 24.60 26.38 14.15
CA ALA A 2 23.76 27.44 13.53
C ALA A 2 22.99 27.10 12.23
N ILE A 3 22.13 26.06 12.27
CA ILE A 3 20.79 26.03 11.59
C ILE A 3 19.84 25.13 12.43
N ALA A 4 19.78 25.33 13.75
CA ALA A 4 18.86 24.58 14.64
C ALA A 4 17.78 25.46 15.28
N ASP A 5 17.72 26.75 14.95
CA ASP A 5 16.91 27.75 15.67
C ASP A 5 15.71 28.31 14.90
N VAL A 6 15.30 27.70 13.78
CA VAL A 6 14.15 28.18 12.99
C VAL A 6 12.88 27.33 13.17
N PHE A 7 12.99 26.11 13.72
CA PHE A 7 11.83 25.26 14.02
C PHE A 7 11.41 25.21 15.50
N SER A 8 12.03 26.03 16.37
CA SER A 8 11.70 26.11 17.80
C SER A 8 10.66 27.20 18.15
N ARG A 9 9.75 27.54 17.24
CA ARG A 9 8.67 28.49 17.56
C ARG A 9 7.60 27.83 18.43
N SER A 10 7.67 28.16 19.72
CA SER A 10 6.67 27.97 20.77
C SER A 10 6.39 26.52 21.15
N SER A 11 7.39 25.84 21.74
CA SER A 11 7.07 25.02 22.90
C SER A 11 6.69 25.98 24.03
N THR A 12 5.39 26.12 24.27
CA THR A 12 4.94 26.58 25.58
C THR A 12 5.45 25.54 26.56
N THR A 13 6.51 25.89 27.28
CA THR A 13 6.96 25.21 28.48
C THR A 13 5.77 25.10 29.42
N THR A 14 5.10 23.95 29.42
CA THR A 14 4.13 23.58 30.44
C THR A 14 4.91 23.50 31.75
N GLY A 15 4.65 24.47 32.65
CA GLY A 15 5.16 24.41 34.01
C GLY A 15 4.75 23.10 34.71
N PRO A 16 5.45 22.70 35.78
CA PRO A 16 5.11 21.50 36.54
C PRO A 16 3.76 21.77 37.25
N GLY A 17 2.66 21.37 36.62
CA GLY A 17 1.30 21.61 37.15
C GLY A 17 0.18 21.81 36.12
N ALA A 18 0.45 21.81 34.81
CA ALA A 18 -0.65 21.80 33.83
C ALA A 18 -1.36 20.43 33.86
N ALA A 19 -2.63 20.41 34.26
CA ALA A 19 -3.45 19.19 34.28
C ALA A 19 -3.52 18.60 32.87
N VAL A 20 -3.04 17.37 32.73
CA VAL A 20 -3.10 16.60 31.49
C VAL A 20 -4.58 16.30 31.19
N THR A 21 -5.05 16.69 30.01
CA THR A 21 -6.43 16.44 29.60
C THR A 21 -6.66 14.94 29.35
N PRO A 22 -7.65 14.30 30.01
CA PRO A 22 -7.97 12.88 29.80
C PRO A 22 -8.71 12.66 28.48
N LEU A 23 -8.67 11.44 27.94
CA LEU A 23 -9.41 11.08 26.71
C LEU A 23 -10.93 11.27 26.86
N SER A 24 -11.45 11.13 28.09
CA SER A 24 -12.87 11.36 28.41
C SER A 24 -13.34 12.80 28.21
N ALA A 25 -12.43 13.77 28.08
CA ALA A 25 -12.76 15.14 27.73
C ALA A 25 -13.01 15.34 26.21
N PHE A 26 -12.80 14.30 25.40
CA PHE A 26 -13.06 14.27 23.96
C PHE A 26 -14.14 13.22 23.64
N GLY A 27 -14.49 13.06 22.37
CA GLY A 27 -15.36 11.97 21.93
C GLY A 27 -16.86 12.30 21.84
N GLU A 28 -17.25 13.57 22.00
CA GLU A 28 -18.65 13.97 21.90
C GLU A 28 -19.18 13.81 20.47
N ARG A 29 -20.42 13.29 20.34
CA ARG A 29 -21.13 13.23 19.05
C ARG A 29 -21.23 14.66 18.49
N PRO A 30 -20.72 14.93 17.27
CA PRO A 30 -20.78 16.28 16.70
C PRO A 30 -22.23 16.77 16.60
N ALA A 31 -22.46 18.05 16.92
CA ALA A 31 -23.76 18.67 16.70
C ALA A 31 -23.87 19.11 15.22
N ARG A 32 -24.50 18.27 14.39
CA ARG A 32 -24.82 18.54 12.99
C ARG A 32 -26.25 18.09 12.71
N GLU A 33 -26.90 18.75 11.76
CA GLU A 33 -28.28 18.47 11.36
C GLU A 33 -28.33 18.19 9.85
N GLY A 34 -29.32 17.42 9.41
CA GLY A 34 -29.58 17.11 8.00
C GLY A 34 -29.75 15.63 7.74
N GLU A 35 -30.51 15.28 6.71
CA GLU A 35 -30.91 13.89 6.39
C GLU A 35 -29.71 12.92 6.33
N HIS A 36 -28.61 13.32 5.68
CA HIS A 36 -27.42 12.48 5.54
C HIS A 36 -26.68 12.27 6.87
N VAL A 37 -26.69 13.26 7.76
CA VAL A 37 -26.11 13.16 9.09
C VAL A 37 -26.98 12.29 9.99
N GLU A 38 -28.31 12.43 9.92
CA GLU A 38 -29.22 11.55 10.65
C GLU A 38 -29.06 10.09 10.22
N ALA A 39 -28.84 9.83 8.92
CA ALA A 39 -28.53 8.50 8.41
C ALA A 39 -27.21 7.95 8.97
N LEU A 40 -26.18 8.79 9.10
CA LEU A 40 -24.92 8.43 9.77
C LEU A 40 -25.15 8.10 11.24
N TYR A 41 -25.88 8.93 11.98
CA TYR A 41 -26.13 8.72 13.40
C TYR A 41 -26.96 7.48 13.66
N ALA A 42 -28.00 7.23 12.84
CA ALA A 42 -28.81 6.03 12.90
C ALA A 42 -27.98 4.76 12.66
N TRP A 43 -27.09 4.78 11.67
CA TRP A 43 -26.18 3.65 11.42
C TRP A 43 -25.21 3.42 12.58
N VAL A 44 -24.63 4.48 13.16
CA VAL A 44 -23.77 4.35 14.35
C VAL A 44 -24.55 3.76 15.53
N ASP A 45 -25.80 4.20 15.74
CA ASP A 45 -26.65 3.70 16.82
C ASP A 45 -27.07 2.24 16.59
N GLU A 46 -27.31 1.83 15.33
CA GLU A 46 -27.54 0.43 14.95
C GLU A 46 -26.33 -0.45 15.28
N ILE A 47 -25.11 -0.02 14.91
CA ILE A 47 -23.90 -0.78 15.20
C ILE A 47 -23.63 -0.83 16.70
N ALA A 48 -23.84 0.26 17.44
CA ALA A 48 -23.72 0.27 18.90
C ALA A 48 -24.71 -0.70 19.56
N ALA A 49 -25.96 -0.77 19.05
CA ALA A 49 -26.95 -1.71 19.55
C ALA A 49 -26.55 -3.17 19.28
N LEU A 50 -25.92 -3.45 18.13
CA LEU A 50 -25.39 -4.77 17.79
C LEU A 50 -24.19 -5.15 18.66
N THR A 51 -23.19 -4.28 18.79
CA THR A 51 -21.90 -4.60 19.41
C THR A 51 -21.84 -4.35 20.92
N THR A 52 -22.82 -3.62 21.46
CA THR A 52 -23.01 -3.30 22.88
C THR A 52 -21.75 -2.74 23.58
N PRO A 53 -21.17 -1.63 23.10
CA PRO A 53 -20.01 -1.00 23.76
C PRO A 53 -20.42 -0.29 25.05
N ASP A 54 -19.48 -0.12 25.97
CA ASP A 54 -19.70 0.61 27.23
C ASP A 54 -19.73 2.14 27.00
N ARG A 55 -19.03 2.60 25.95
CA ARG A 55 -18.93 4.00 25.57
C ARG A 55 -18.83 4.12 24.05
N VAL A 56 -19.40 5.20 23.51
CA VAL A 56 -19.16 5.63 22.12
C VAL A 56 -18.28 6.87 22.14
N HIS A 57 -17.21 6.89 21.35
CA HIS A 57 -16.25 7.99 21.25
C HIS A 57 -16.13 8.46 19.80
N TRP A 58 -16.61 9.66 19.50
CA TRP A 58 -16.48 10.27 18.18
C TRP A 58 -15.12 10.93 18.02
N VAL A 59 -14.27 10.37 17.17
CA VAL A 59 -12.91 10.85 16.97
C VAL A 59 -12.95 12.16 16.20
N GLY A 60 -12.48 13.24 16.84
CA GLY A 60 -12.42 14.57 16.26
C GLY A 60 -11.16 14.82 15.42
N GLY A 61 -10.12 14.00 15.58
CA GLY A 61 -8.87 14.08 14.82
C GLY A 61 -7.88 15.11 15.34
N SER A 62 -8.12 15.68 16.53
CA SER A 62 -7.23 16.70 17.08
C SER A 62 -5.93 16.10 17.63
N ARG A 63 -4.83 16.87 17.57
CA ARG A 63 -3.54 16.45 18.17
C ARG A 63 -3.66 16.11 19.66
N LEU A 64 -4.44 16.89 20.43
CA LEU A 64 -4.60 16.68 21.87
C LEU A 64 -5.38 15.39 22.18
N GLU A 65 -6.41 15.08 21.38
CA GLU A 65 -7.14 13.82 21.46
C GLU A 65 -6.21 12.63 21.17
N ASN A 66 -5.42 12.71 20.10
CA ASN A 66 -4.46 11.65 19.75
C ASN A 66 -3.39 11.45 20.84
N GLU A 67 -2.87 12.53 21.43
CA GLU A 67 -1.93 12.46 22.55
C GLU A 67 -2.56 11.84 23.80
N ALA A 68 -3.83 12.11 24.08
CA ALA A 68 -4.55 11.46 25.17
C ALA A 68 -4.76 9.97 24.92
N LEU A 69 -5.15 9.60 23.69
CA LEU A 69 -5.32 8.21 23.27
C LEU A 69 -4.02 7.40 23.36
N LEU A 70 -2.90 7.96 22.87
CA LEU A 70 -1.59 7.31 22.94
C LEU A 70 -1.11 7.13 24.38
N ARG A 71 -1.37 8.12 25.25
CA ARG A 71 -1.02 8.02 26.68
C ARG A 71 -1.80 6.92 27.37
N GLU A 72 -3.11 6.85 27.13
CA GLU A 72 -3.98 5.80 27.69
C GLU A 72 -3.50 4.41 27.28
N MET A 73 -3.16 4.20 26.00
CA MET A 73 -2.60 2.93 25.54
C MET A 73 -1.24 2.58 26.18
N VAL A 74 -0.43 3.57 26.55
CA VAL A 74 0.82 3.33 27.30
C VAL A 74 0.51 2.95 28.75
N ASP A 75 -0.41 3.66 29.40
CA ASP A 75 -0.83 3.40 30.79
C ASP A 75 -1.48 2.01 30.93
N GLU A 76 -2.19 1.55 29.89
CA GLU A 76 -2.76 0.20 29.78
C GLU A 76 -1.74 -0.89 29.40
N GLY A 77 -0.52 -0.52 29.02
CA GLY A 77 0.52 -1.46 28.58
C GLY A 77 0.32 -2.02 27.16
N ARG A 78 -0.56 -1.43 26.34
CA ARG A 78 -0.76 -1.77 24.92
C ARG A 78 0.35 -1.22 24.02
N LEU A 79 0.91 -0.08 24.40
CA LEU A 79 2.05 0.55 23.72
C LEU A 79 3.23 0.73 24.66
N ILE A 80 4.43 0.52 24.13
CA ILE A 80 5.69 0.86 24.78
C ILE A 80 6.15 2.21 24.23
N LYS A 81 6.30 3.22 25.09
CA LYS A 81 6.88 4.51 24.68
C LYS A 81 8.38 4.35 24.46
N LEU A 82 8.87 4.76 23.29
CA LEU A 82 10.30 4.66 22.95
C LEU A 82 11.11 5.79 23.59
N ASN A 83 12.43 5.60 23.66
CA ASN A 83 13.34 6.62 24.19
C ASN A 83 13.29 7.88 23.32
N PRO A 84 12.93 9.06 23.87
CA PRO A 84 12.79 10.29 23.10
C PRO A 84 14.11 10.88 22.58
N GLU A 85 15.27 10.44 23.09
CA GLU A 85 16.57 10.82 22.52
C GLU A 85 16.81 10.18 21.15
N TRP A 86 16.26 8.97 20.94
CA TRP A 86 16.37 8.23 19.68
C TRP A 86 15.16 8.45 18.76
N ARG A 87 13.94 8.33 19.32
CA ARG A 87 12.67 8.32 18.58
C ARG A 87 11.61 9.17 19.30
N PRO A 88 11.76 10.51 19.34
CA PRO A 88 10.77 11.39 19.99
C PRO A 88 9.35 11.11 19.46
N GLY A 89 8.37 11.09 20.37
CA GLY A 89 6.96 10.89 20.03
C GLY A 89 6.61 9.51 19.45
N SER A 90 7.49 8.51 19.58
CA SER A 90 7.30 7.19 18.96
C SER A 90 6.96 6.09 19.95
N TYR A 91 6.32 5.03 19.43
CA TYR A 91 5.77 3.94 20.22
C TYR A 91 6.03 2.60 19.54
N LEU A 92 6.09 1.54 20.35
CA LEU A 92 6.18 0.15 19.91
C LEU A 92 4.94 -0.61 20.38
N ALA A 93 4.22 -1.21 19.42
CA ALA A 93 3.19 -2.22 19.66
C ALA A 93 3.76 -3.63 19.43
N ARG A 94 3.31 -4.59 20.22
CA ARG A 94 3.59 -6.03 20.01
C ARG A 94 2.27 -6.74 19.88
N SER A 95 2.03 -7.36 18.73
CA SER A 95 0.80 -8.10 18.47
C SER A 95 0.88 -9.53 18.98
N HIS A 96 -0.29 -10.14 19.16
CA HIS A 96 -0.38 -11.57 19.44
C HIS A 96 0.22 -12.37 18.26
N PRO A 97 0.97 -13.46 18.47
CA PRO A 97 1.57 -14.24 17.38
C PRO A 97 0.57 -14.82 16.38
N GLY A 98 -0.66 -15.08 16.82
CA GLY A 98 -1.76 -15.48 15.93
C GLY A 98 -2.27 -14.34 15.03
N ASP A 99 -1.84 -13.10 15.22
CA ASP A 99 -2.34 -11.89 14.57
C ASP A 99 -1.22 -10.96 14.07
N VAL A 100 -0.48 -11.42 13.06
CA VAL A 100 0.77 -10.77 12.56
C VAL A 100 0.77 -10.47 11.06
N ALA A 101 -0.29 -10.84 10.34
CA ALA A 101 -0.40 -10.71 8.90
C ALA A 101 -1.86 -10.67 8.41
N ARG A 102 -2.04 -10.40 7.11
CA ARG A 102 -3.33 -10.55 6.45
C ARG A 102 -3.75 -12.01 6.43
N THR A 103 -5.05 -12.26 6.49
CA THR A 103 -5.62 -13.62 6.42
C THR A 103 -6.32 -13.78 5.08
N GLU A 104 -5.56 -14.13 4.03
CA GLU A 104 -6.07 -14.19 2.64
C GLU A 104 -7.19 -15.24 2.54
N GLY A 105 -7.02 -16.40 3.17
CA GLY A 105 -8.06 -17.45 3.24
C GLY A 105 -9.35 -17.06 3.99
N ARG A 106 -9.38 -15.92 4.67
CA ARG A 106 -10.56 -15.37 5.36
C ARG A 106 -10.99 -13.98 4.85
N THR A 107 -10.45 -13.58 3.70
CA THR A 107 -10.81 -12.34 3.04
C THR A 107 -11.81 -12.64 1.92
N TYR A 108 -13.00 -12.05 1.97
CA TYR A 108 -14.10 -12.35 1.05
C TYR A 108 -14.58 -11.12 0.28
N ILE A 109 -14.99 -11.34 -0.97
CA ILE A 109 -15.81 -10.42 -1.78
C ILE A 109 -17.22 -11.01 -1.83
N ALA A 110 -18.14 -10.43 -1.06
CA ALA A 110 -19.53 -10.85 -0.99
C ALA A 110 -20.37 -9.99 -1.95
N SER A 111 -20.23 -10.26 -3.26
CA SER A 111 -21.08 -9.70 -4.31
C SER A 111 -22.39 -10.49 -4.45
N GLU A 112 -23.46 -9.87 -4.92
CA GLU A 112 -24.75 -10.55 -5.18
C GLU A 112 -24.60 -11.80 -6.07
N ARG A 113 -23.72 -11.75 -7.07
CA ARG A 113 -23.41 -12.88 -7.96
C ARG A 113 -21.95 -13.31 -7.80
N GLU A 114 -21.72 -14.62 -7.76
CA GLU A 114 -20.37 -15.22 -7.66
C GLU A 114 -19.45 -14.79 -8.81
N GLU A 115 -19.99 -14.72 -10.02
CA GLU A 115 -19.24 -14.33 -11.22
C GLU A 115 -18.72 -12.88 -11.20
N ASP A 116 -19.28 -12.02 -10.34
CA ASP A 116 -18.88 -10.62 -10.18
C ASP A 116 -17.68 -10.48 -9.25
N ALA A 117 -17.46 -11.43 -8.34
CA ALA A 117 -16.19 -11.57 -7.62
C ALA A 117 -15.13 -12.26 -8.50
N GLY A 118 -15.53 -13.26 -9.27
CA GLY A 118 -14.66 -13.98 -10.21
C GLY A 118 -13.67 -14.94 -9.53
N PRO A 119 -12.88 -15.68 -10.34
CA PRO A 119 -12.11 -16.85 -9.88
C PRO A 119 -10.88 -16.50 -9.03
N THR A 120 -10.53 -15.21 -8.91
CA THR A 120 -9.37 -14.75 -8.14
C THR A 120 -9.71 -14.35 -6.70
N ASN A 121 -11.01 -14.25 -6.38
CA ASN A 121 -11.51 -13.80 -5.10
C ASN A 121 -12.20 -14.95 -4.37
N ASN A 122 -12.08 -14.99 -3.03
CA ASN A 122 -12.97 -15.85 -2.26
C ASN A 122 -14.36 -15.21 -2.26
N TRP A 123 -15.34 -15.91 -2.81
CA TRP A 123 -16.73 -15.46 -2.83
C TRP A 123 -17.55 -16.18 -1.77
N VAL A 124 -18.58 -15.49 -1.30
CA VAL A 124 -19.62 -16.02 -0.41
C VAL A 124 -20.88 -15.19 -0.64
N ALA A 125 -22.06 -15.82 -0.58
CA ALA A 125 -23.31 -15.09 -0.73
C ALA A 125 -23.44 -14.01 0.38
N PRO A 126 -23.88 -12.78 0.05
CA PRO A 126 -23.99 -11.70 1.04
C PRO A 126 -24.84 -12.07 2.26
N ASP A 127 -26.00 -12.68 2.04
CA ASP A 127 -26.91 -13.07 3.13
C ASP A 127 -26.33 -14.17 4.02
N GLU A 128 -25.61 -15.13 3.43
CA GLU A 128 -24.91 -16.19 4.17
C GLU A 128 -23.80 -15.59 5.05
N MET A 129 -23.03 -14.65 4.51
CA MET A 129 -21.98 -13.99 5.27
C MET A 129 -22.55 -13.08 6.36
N ARG A 130 -23.64 -12.35 6.10
CA ARG A 130 -24.34 -11.59 7.15
C ARG A 130 -24.86 -12.49 8.26
N ALA A 131 -25.42 -13.67 7.93
CA ALA A 131 -25.85 -14.66 8.92
C ALA A 131 -24.68 -15.21 9.75
N THR A 132 -23.48 -15.30 9.16
CA THR A 132 -22.25 -15.71 9.86
C THR A 132 -21.70 -14.61 10.77
N LEU A 133 -21.64 -13.37 10.28
CA LEU A 133 -21.03 -12.26 11.03
C LEU A 133 -21.93 -11.71 12.13
N THR A 134 -23.25 -11.66 11.93
CA THR A 134 -24.16 -11.01 12.90
C THR A 134 -24.01 -11.60 14.32
N PRO A 135 -23.97 -12.94 14.52
CA PRO A 135 -23.73 -13.53 15.84
C PRO A 135 -22.33 -13.25 16.40
N LEU A 136 -21.31 -13.10 15.54
CA LEU A 136 -19.94 -12.78 15.97
C LEU A 136 -19.83 -11.33 16.46
N PHE A 137 -20.48 -10.39 15.79
CA PHE A 137 -20.51 -8.98 16.19
C PHE A 137 -21.43 -8.72 17.38
N ALA A 138 -22.42 -9.58 17.62
CA ALA A 138 -23.39 -9.43 18.71
C ALA A 138 -22.67 -9.36 20.08
N GLY A 139 -22.67 -8.17 20.67
CA GLY A 139 -22.04 -7.89 21.95
C GLY A 139 -20.51 -7.97 21.97
N SER A 140 -19.85 -7.90 20.81
CA SER A 140 -18.40 -8.07 20.67
C SER A 140 -17.55 -6.94 21.28
N MET A 141 -18.16 -5.77 21.52
CA MET A 141 -17.49 -4.58 22.08
C MET A 141 -17.82 -4.34 23.56
N ARG A 142 -18.47 -5.29 24.23
CA ARG A 142 -18.79 -5.18 25.65
C ARG A 142 -17.54 -4.95 26.49
N GLY A 143 -17.60 -4.02 27.44
CA GLY A 143 -16.44 -3.63 28.25
C GLY A 143 -15.42 -2.76 27.50
N ARG A 144 -15.73 -2.34 26.25
CA ARG A 144 -14.83 -1.55 25.40
C ARG A 144 -15.49 -0.26 24.93
N THR A 145 -14.65 0.68 24.52
CA THR A 145 -15.08 1.90 23.81
C THR A 145 -15.23 1.60 22.33
N MET A 146 -16.39 1.95 21.76
CA MET A 146 -16.59 2.00 20.31
C MET A 146 -16.17 3.38 19.79
N TYR A 147 -15.10 3.44 19.02
CA TYR A 147 -14.63 4.64 18.34
C TYR A 147 -15.31 4.79 16.99
N VAL A 148 -15.79 6.01 16.70
CA VAL A 148 -16.33 6.40 15.40
C VAL A 148 -15.30 7.32 14.73
N VAL A 149 -14.68 6.85 13.66
CA VAL A 149 -13.54 7.49 12.99
C VAL A 149 -13.94 7.95 11.60
N PRO A 150 -14.39 9.22 11.43
CA PRO A 150 -14.66 9.77 10.11
C PRO A 150 -13.34 10.12 9.41
N PHE A 151 -13.11 9.59 8.22
CA PHE A 151 -11.85 9.76 7.49
C PHE A 151 -12.05 10.04 5.99
N SER A 152 -11.08 10.74 5.39
CA SER A 152 -10.99 10.98 3.95
C SER A 152 -9.78 10.26 3.35
N MET A 153 -10.02 9.59 2.23
CA MET A 153 -9.02 9.07 1.32
C MET A 153 -8.77 10.12 0.23
N GLY A 154 -7.56 10.69 0.24
CA GLY A 154 -7.23 11.93 -0.46
C GLY A 154 -7.62 13.18 0.33
N THR A 155 -7.20 14.34 -0.16
CA THR A 155 -7.48 15.66 0.45
C THR A 155 -8.98 15.87 0.62
N VAL A 156 -9.43 16.29 1.80
CA VAL A 156 -10.86 16.46 2.10
C VAL A 156 -11.51 17.39 1.08
N GLY A 157 -12.64 16.97 0.50
CA GLY A 157 -13.34 17.72 -0.54
C GLY A 157 -12.69 17.69 -1.92
N GLY A 158 -11.57 16.99 -2.10
CA GLY A 158 -10.91 16.84 -3.40
C GLY A 158 -11.78 16.09 -4.43
N PRO A 159 -11.57 16.33 -5.74
CA PRO A 159 -12.40 15.80 -6.82
C PRO A 159 -12.35 14.28 -6.96
N LEU A 160 -11.23 13.64 -6.63
CA LEU A 160 -11.08 12.18 -6.63
C LEU A 160 -11.16 11.59 -5.21
N SER A 161 -11.31 12.43 -4.19
CA SER A 161 -11.32 11.99 -2.80
C SER A 161 -12.64 11.32 -2.45
N HIS A 162 -12.57 10.24 -1.68
CA HIS A 162 -13.74 9.54 -1.16
C HIS A 162 -13.63 9.46 0.35
N ILE A 163 -14.78 9.44 1.02
CA ILE A 163 -14.85 9.49 2.48
C ILE A 163 -15.42 8.18 3.02
N GLY A 164 -15.08 7.88 4.26
CA GLY A 164 -15.61 6.73 4.98
C GLY A 164 -15.73 7.02 6.46
N VAL A 165 -16.47 6.15 7.15
CA VAL A 165 -16.54 6.17 8.62
C VAL A 165 -16.21 4.77 9.09
N GLN A 166 -15.15 4.66 9.89
CA GLN A 166 -14.77 3.41 10.52
C GLN A 166 -15.28 3.35 11.96
N ILE A 167 -16.04 2.32 12.28
CA ILE A 167 -16.34 1.93 13.66
C ILE A 167 -15.32 0.89 14.12
N THR A 168 -14.71 1.09 15.28
CA THR A 168 -13.69 0.18 15.83
C THR A 168 -13.65 0.20 17.35
N ASP A 169 -13.31 -0.92 17.99
CA ASP A 169 -13.00 -1.01 19.43
C ASP A 169 -11.49 -1.00 19.74
N SER A 170 -10.64 -0.83 18.72
CA SER A 170 -9.19 -0.77 18.84
C SER A 170 -8.66 0.65 18.77
N ALA A 171 -8.15 1.16 19.90
CA ALA A 171 -7.46 2.46 19.98
C ALA A 171 -6.18 2.51 19.13
N TYR A 172 -5.48 1.37 18.99
CA TYR A 172 -4.32 1.25 18.09
C TYR A 172 -4.75 1.51 16.63
N ALA A 173 -5.86 0.90 16.19
CA ALA A 173 -6.38 1.15 14.85
C ALA A 173 -6.76 2.62 14.64
N VAL A 174 -7.38 3.27 15.63
CA VAL A 174 -7.69 4.72 15.59
C VAL A 174 -6.43 5.55 15.37
N ALA A 175 -5.39 5.33 16.17
CA ALA A 175 -4.13 6.06 16.06
C ALA A 175 -3.46 5.85 14.69
N SER A 176 -3.45 4.60 14.19
CA SER A 176 -2.92 4.29 12.86
C SER A 176 -3.74 4.92 11.73
N ILE A 177 -5.07 4.91 11.81
CA ILE A 177 -5.94 5.58 10.81
C ILE A 177 -5.68 7.09 10.81
N GLY A 178 -5.49 7.70 11.99
CA GLY A 178 -5.14 9.11 12.13
C GLY A 178 -3.81 9.49 11.45
N ILE A 179 -2.86 8.56 11.33
CA ILE A 179 -1.63 8.76 10.57
C ILE A 179 -1.83 8.47 9.08
N MET A 180 -2.57 7.41 8.75
CA MET A 180 -2.70 6.89 7.38
C MET A 180 -3.74 7.63 6.54
N THR A 181 -4.61 8.44 7.14
CA THR A 181 -5.72 9.12 6.48
C THR A 181 -5.89 10.55 7.01
N ARG A 182 -6.83 11.32 6.44
CA ARG A 182 -7.26 12.60 7.01
C ARG A 182 -8.51 12.38 7.87
N VAL A 183 -8.34 12.34 9.19
CA VAL A 183 -9.43 12.18 10.16
C VAL A 183 -9.88 13.55 10.66
N GLY A 184 -11.20 13.78 10.70
CA GLY A 184 -11.71 14.97 11.36
C GLY A 184 -13.16 15.30 11.07
N VAL A 185 -13.66 16.33 11.77
CA VAL A 185 -15.04 16.83 11.65
C VAL A 185 -15.39 17.34 10.25
N ASP A 186 -14.40 17.83 9.49
CA ASP A 186 -14.61 18.27 8.11
C ASP A 186 -15.11 17.15 7.19
N VAL A 187 -14.82 15.88 7.53
CA VAL A 187 -15.35 14.72 6.82
C VAL A 187 -16.85 14.58 7.08
N ILE A 188 -17.31 14.83 8.31
CA ILE A 188 -18.74 14.82 8.65
C ILE A 188 -19.44 15.97 7.93
N ASP A 189 -18.78 17.12 7.76
CA ASP A 189 -19.33 18.23 6.97
C ASP A 189 -19.53 17.84 5.49
N GLN A 190 -18.63 17.01 4.91
CA GLN A 190 -18.84 16.44 3.58
C GLN A 190 -20.04 15.49 3.52
N ILE A 191 -20.25 14.66 4.55
CA ILE A 191 -21.44 13.78 4.66
C ILE A 191 -22.70 14.64 4.76
N ALA A 192 -22.68 15.69 5.59
CA ALA A 192 -23.80 16.63 5.73
C ALA A 192 -24.16 17.31 4.41
N ALA A 193 -23.16 17.59 3.56
CA ALA A 193 -23.34 18.10 2.22
C ALA A 193 -23.84 17.06 1.18
N GLY A 194 -24.09 15.82 1.60
CA GLY A 194 -24.64 14.75 0.76
C GLY A 194 -23.60 13.90 0.03
N LYS A 195 -22.31 13.99 0.39
CA LYS A 195 -21.29 13.11 -0.19
C LYS A 195 -21.52 11.67 0.28
N PRO A 196 -21.57 10.67 -0.63
CA PRO A 196 -21.65 9.28 -0.23
C PRO A 196 -20.39 8.87 0.52
N TRP A 197 -20.53 7.91 1.43
CA TRP A 197 -19.45 7.47 2.30
C TRP A 197 -19.46 5.95 2.46
N VAL A 198 -18.27 5.38 2.59
CA VAL A 198 -18.08 3.93 2.77
C VAL A 198 -18.21 3.56 4.25
N LYS A 199 -19.06 2.57 4.53
CA LYS A 199 -19.28 2.04 5.88
C LYS A 199 -18.22 0.99 6.19
N THR A 200 -17.40 1.21 7.21
CA THR A 200 -16.43 0.20 7.64
C THR A 200 -16.61 -0.14 9.12
N VAL A 201 -16.83 -1.42 9.43
CA VAL A 201 -17.07 -1.90 10.79
C VAL A 201 -15.96 -2.87 11.17
N HIS A 202 -15.30 -2.62 12.30
CA HIS A 202 -14.20 -3.40 12.81
C HIS A 202 -14.41 -3.73 14.29
N THR A 203 -14.08 -4.96 14.69
CA THR A 203 -13.95 -5.33 16.11
C THR A 203 -12.80 -6.32 16.25
N VAL A 204 -12.02 -6.18 17.32
CA VAL A 204 -11.02 -7.21 17.70
C VAL A 204 -11.68 -8.50 18.18
N GLY A 205 -13.00 -8.51 18.44
CA GLY A 205 -13.76 -9.70 18.77
C GLY A 205 -13.45 -10.29 20.15
N ALA A 206 -13.06 -9.45 21.11
CA ALA A 206 -12.61 -9.85 22.44
C ALA A 206 -13.40 -9.13 23.55
N PRO A 207 -14.72 -9.35 23.70
CA PRO A 207 -15.52 -8.68 24.72
C PRO A 207 -15.02 -9.00 26.14
N LEU A 208 -15.15 -8.06 27.06
CA LEU A 208 -14.71 -8.20 28.45
C LEU A 208 -15.90 -8.43 29.40
N ALA A 209 -15.79 -9.43 30.26
CA ALA A 209 -16.72 -9.62 31.37
C ALA A 209 -16.48 -8.58 32.48
N PRO A 210 -17.47 -8.27 33.34
CA PRO A 210 -17.26 -7.36 34.47
C PRO A 210 -16.10 -7.81 35.37
N GLY A 211 -15.07 -6.96 35.47
CA GLY A 211 -13.87 -7.22 36.29
C GLY A 211 -12.79 -8.07 35.60
N GLU A 212 -12.99 -8.48 34.35
CA GLU A 212 -11.97 -9.14 33.54
C GLU A 212 -10.85 -8.14 33.17
N GLN A 213 -9.60 -8.58 33.31
CA GLN A 213 -8.46 -7.79 32.87
C GLN A 213 -8.24 -8.01 31.38
N ASP A 214 -8.08 -6.92 30.64
CA ASP A 214 -7.76 -6.98 29.22
C ASP A 214 -6.30 -7.42 28.99
N VAL A 215 -6.01 -7.77 27.74
CA VAL A 215 -4.67 -8.13 27.26
C VAL A 215 -4.05 -6.98 26.45
N ALA A 216 -2.73 -6.98 26.32
CA ALA A 216 -2.01 -5.93 25.57
C ALA A 216 -2.40 -5.88 24.09
N TRP A 217 -2.71 -7.04 23.49
CA TRP A 217 -3.18 -7.15 22.11
C TRP A 217 -4.43 -8.04 22.02
N PRO A 218 -5.63 -7.47 22.12
CA PRO A 218 -6.86 -8.23 21.97
C PRO A 218 -7.06 -8.65 20.50
N CYS A 219 -7.43 -9.91 20.29
CA CYS A 219 -7.81 -10.49 19.01
C CYS A 219 -8.68 -11.73 19.25
N ASN A 220 -9.20 -12.33 18.18
CA ASN A 220 -9.96 -13.58 18.20
C ASN A 220 -9.30 -14.61 17.26
N ASP A 221 -9.49 -15.90 17.57
CA ASP A 221 -9.04 -16.99 16.70
C ASP A 221 -9.85 -17.03 15.40
N GLU A 222 -11.15 -16.71 15.47
CA GLU A 222 -12.01 -16.51 14.30
C GLU A 222 -11.72 -15.15 13.67
N LYS A 223 -11.48 -15.15 12.35
CA LYS A 223 -11.16 -13.94 11.59
C LYS A 223 -11.95 -13.89 10.31
N TYR A 224 -12.52 -12.72 10.01
CA TYR A 224 -13.24 -12.46 8.78
C TYR A 224 -12.94 -11.05 8.30
N ILE A 225 -12.63 -10.88 7.02
CA ILE A 225 -12.47 -9.58 6.37
C ILE A 225 -13.35 -9.59 5.11
N VAL A 226 -14.52 -8.98 5.21
CA VAL A 226 -15.58 -9.11 4.19
C VAL A 226 -15.84 -7.76 3.55
N HIS A 227 -15.92 -7.75 2.23
CA HIS A 227 -16.25 -6.59 1.43
C HIS A 227 -17.59 -6.85 0.76
N TYR A 228 -18.51 -5.91 0.82
CA TYR A 228 -19.80 -5.94 0.14
C TYR A 228 -19.78 -4.86 -0.97
N PRO A 229 -19.39 -5.20 -2.21
CA PRO A 229 -19.28 -4.25 -3.30
C PRO A 229 -20.58 -3.49 -3.57
N ASP A 230 -21.72 -4.18 -3.50
CA ASP A 230 -23.01 -3.64 -3.92
C ASP A 230 -23.58 -2.59 -2.95
N THR A 231 -23.20 -2.68 -1.67
CA THR A 231 -23.62 -1.73 -0.62
C THR A 231 -22.48 -0.84 -0.13
N LEU A 232 -21.28 -0.97 -0.71
CA LEU A 232 -20.06 -0.25 -0.32
C LEU A 232 -19.76 -0.36 1.18
N GLU A 233 -19.75 -1.59 1.70
CA GLU A 233 -19.46 -1.88 3.10
C GLU A 233 -18.22 -2.78 3.27
N VAL A 234 -17.51 -2.59 4.38
CA VAL A 234 -16.44 -3.50 4.82
C VAL A 234 -16.69 -3.90 6.27
N TRP A 235 -16.67 -5.20 6.55
CA TRP A 235 -16.81 -5.74 7.90
C TRP A 235 -15.59 -6.59 8.25
N SER A 236 -14.94 -6.30 9.36
CA SER A 236 -13.74 -6.98 9.83
C SER A 236 -13.87 -7.42 11.28
N PHE A 237 -13.61 -8.70 11.54
CA PHE A 237 -13.74 -9.33 12.84
C PHE A 237 -12.45 -10.05 13.24
N GLY A 238 -12.04 -9.89 14.49
CA GLY A 238 -11.10 -10.78 15.17
C GLY A 238 -9.62 -10.44 15.02
N SER A 239 -9.25 -9.41 14.27
CA SER A 239 -7.85 -9.05 14.01
C SER A 239 -7.59 -7.57 14.26
N GLY A 240 -6.63 -7.26 15.14
CA GLY A 240 -6.17 -5.88 15.40
C GLY A 240 -5.03 -5.45 14.47
N TYR A 241 -4.54 -6.35 13.61
CA TYR A 241 -3.31 -6.15 12.84
C TYR A 241 -3.52 -5.45 11.51
N GLY A 242 -2.83 -4.31 11.33
CA GLY A 242 -2.53 -3.70 10.04
C GLY A 242 -3.71 -3.63 9.06
N GLY A 243 -3.58 -4.27 7.90
CA GLY A 243 -4.60 -4.23 6.84
C GLY A 243 -5.95 -4.88 7.18
N ASN A 244 -6.05 -5.63 8.28
CA ASN A 244 -7.32 -6.18 8.76
C ASN A 244 -8.06 -5.22 9.71
N ALA A 245 -7.34 -4.28 10.35
CA ALA A 245 -7.92 -3.31 11.28
C ALA A 245 -7.96 -1.87 10.74
N ILE A 246 -7.05 -1.51 9.83
CA ILE A 246 -6.99 -0.20 9.17
C ILE A 246 -7.78 -0.33 7.85
N LEU A 247 -9.10 -0.33 7.93
CA LEU A 247 -9.98 -0.66 6.79
C LEU A 247 -9.91 0.39 5.67
N ALA A 248 -9.52 1.61 6.01
CA ALA A 248 -9.21 2.67 5.04
C ALA A 248 -8.13 2.26 4.02
N LYS A 249 -7.19 1.36 4.38
CA LYS A 249 -6.06 0.98 3.54
C LYS A 249 -6.46 0.02 2.42
N LYS A 250 -6.23 -1.29 2.57
CA LYS A 250 -6.42 -2.25 1.47
C LYS A 250 -7.90 -2.55 1.18
N CYS A 251 -8.73 -2.56 2.22
CA CYS A 251 -10.15 -2.90 2.10
C CYS A 251 -10.92 -1.81 1.35
N PHE A 252 -10.77 -0.55 1.76
CA PHE A 252 -11.38 0.56 1.05
C PHE A 252 -10.54 0.98 -0.15
N ALA A 253 -9.31 1.47 0.04
CA ALA A 253 -8.57 2.18 -1.01
C ALA A 253 -8.15 1.34 -2.23
N LEU A 254 -8.26 0.01 -2.17
CA LEU A 254 -8.12 -0.86 -3.34
C LEU A 254 -9.39 -1.66 -3.64
N ARG A 255 -9.90 -2.49 -2.73
CA ARG A 255 -11.02 -3.40 -3.08
C ARG A 255 -12.30 -2.65 -3.38
N ILE A 256 -12.86 -1.93 -2.40
CA ILE A 256 -14.08 -1.14 -2.62
C ILE A 256 -13.82 -0.01 -3.63
N ALA A 257 -12.67 0.66 -3.55
CA ALA A 257 -12.30 1.72 -4.49
C ALA A 257 -12.20 1.23 -5.94
N SER A 258 -11.77 -0.01 -6.19
CA SER A 258 -11.71 -0.56 -7.55
C SER A 258 -13.11 -0.78 -8.13
N VAL A 259 -14.09 -1.09 -7.29
CA VAL A 259 -15.51 -1.20 -7.68
C VAL A 259 -16.06 0.19 -8.01
N ILE A 260 -15.85 1.16 -7.11
CA ILE A 260 -16.26 2.56 -7.36
C ILE A 260 -15.61 3.10 -8.64
N GLY A 261 -14.30 2.91 -8.79
CA GLY A 261 -13.56 3.35 -9.98
C GLY A 261 -14.06 2.68 -11.27
N ARG A 262 -14.41 1.39 -11.23
CA ARG A 262 -15.04 0.71 -12.37
C ARG A 262 -16.34 1.39 -12.78
N ASP A 263 -17.18 1.72 -11.81
CA ASP A 263 -18.53 2.24 -12.05
C ASP A 263 -18.51 3.72 -12.44
N GLU A 264 -17.54 4.48 -11.95
CA GLU A 264 -17.39 5.92 -12.20
C GLU A 264 -16.35 6.27 -13.29
N GLY A 265 -15.58 5.30 -13.79
CA GLY A 265 -14.65 5.50 -14.90
C GLY A 265 -13.22 5.92 -14.53
N TRP A 266 -12.77 5.65 -13.30
CA TRP A 266 -11.40 5.88 -12.82
C TRP A 266 -10.75 4.57 -12.31
N LEU A 267 -9.49 4.60 -11.91
CA LEU A 267 -8.69 3.43 -11.55
C LEU A 267 -8.18 3.54 -10.10
N ALA A 268 -8.39 2.51 -9.30
CA ALA A 268 -7.80 2.37 -7.96
C ALA A 268 -6.71 1.32 -8.01
N GLU A 269 -5.44 1.73 -7.86
CA GLU A 269 -4.31 0.91 -8.25
C GLU A 269 -3.28 0.76 -7.14
N HIS A 270 -2.70 -0.44 -7.03
CA HIS A 270 -1.61 -0.75 -6.10
C HIS A 270 -0.27 -0.22 -6.64
N MET A 271 -0.20 1.09 -6.80
CA MET A 271 0.91 1.81 -7.40
C MET A 271 1.49 2.84 -6.43
N LEU A 272 2.82 2.87 -6.33
CA LEU A 272 3.52 4.06 -5.86
C LEU A 272 3.33 5.20 -6.85
N LEU A 273 3.55 6.43 -6.38
CA LEU A 273 3.53 7.65 -7.18
C LEU A 273 4.76 8.50 -6.84
N ILE A 274 5.55 8.84 -7.86
CA ILE A 274 6.74 9.68 -7.70
C ILE A 274 6.79 10.77 -8.75
N ARG A 275 7.54 11.83 -8.43
CA ARG A 275 7.98 12.82 -9.39
C ARG A 275 9.48 12.70 -9.58
N VAL A 276 9.89 12.48 -10.83
CA VAL A 276 11.29 12.48 -11.25
C VAL A 276 11.63 13.86 -11.81
N ILE A 277 12.72 14.44 -11.33
CA ILE A 277 13.18 15.77 -11.74
C ILE A 277 14.53 15.63 -12.45
N SER A 278 14.60 16.04 -13.71
CA SER A 278 15.83 16.02 -14.51
C SER A 278 16.81 17.12 -14.05
N PRO A 279 18.09 17.04 -14.45
CA PRO A 279 19.07 18.10 -14.18
C PRO A 279 18.65 19.49 -14.67
N GLU A 280 17.83 19.56 -15.73
CA GLU A 280 17.28 20.80 -16.29
C GLU A 280 16.03 21.30 -15.52
N GLY A 281 15.60 20.58 -14.49
CA GLY A 281 14.45 20.93 -13.66
C GLY A 281 13.09 20.51 -14.24
N LYS A 282 13.05 19.69 -15.30
CA LYS A 282 11.80 19.15 -15.85
C LYS A 282 11.24 18.08 -14.92
N LYS A 283 9.92 18.09 -14.72
CA LYS A 283 9.20 17.19 -13.81
C LYS A 283 8.43 16.15 -14.61
N TYR A 284 8.62 14.88 -14.27
CA TYR A 284 7.92 13.73 -14.84
C TYR A 284 7.24 12.95 -13.72
N HIS A 285 6.00 12.50 -13.89
CA HIS A 285 5.32 11.71 -12.88
C HIS A 285 5.16 10.27 -13.33
N ILE A 286 5.55 9.36 -12.44
CA ILE A 286 5.59 7.93 -12.70
C ILE A 286 4.78 7.22 -11.63
N ALA A 287 3.84 6.39 -12.07
CA ALA A 287 3.18 5.41 -11.22
C ALA A 287 3.81 4.03 -11.44
N ALA A 288 4.00 3.23 -10.39
CA ALA A 288 4.57 1.88 -10.55
C ALA A 288 3.89 0.82 -9.68
N ALA A 289 3.40 -0.23 -10.32
CA ALA A 289 2.77 -1.39 -9.68
C ALA A 289 3.76 -2.55 -9.59
N PHE A 290 4.23 -2.80 -8.36
CA PHE A 290 4.99 -4.00 -8.01
C PHE A 290 4.27 -4.75 -6.89
N PRO A 291 4.25 -6.10 -6.90
CA PRO A 291 3.74 -6.91 -5.80
C PRO A 291 4.38 -6.53 -4.45
N SER A 292 3.74 -6.96 -3.35
CA SER A 292 4.26 -6.70 -2.01
C SER A 292 5.70 -7.20 -1.86
N ALA A 293 6.55 -6.40 -1.20
CA ALA A 293 7.98 -6.64 -1.03
C ALA A 293 8.82 -6.75 -2.34
N CYS A 294 8.33 -6.18 -3.46
CA CYS A 294 9.07 -6.11 -4.74
C CYS A 294 9.64 -4.71 -5.04
N GLY A 295 9.88 -3.89 -4.01
CA GLY A 295 10.63 -2.63 -4.14
C GLY A 295 9.81 -1.35 -4.36
N LYS A 296 8.48 -1.35 -4.10
CA LYS A 296 7.66 -0.12 -4.22
C LYS A 296 8.17 1.00 -3.32
N THR A 297 8.26 0.78 -2.01
CA THR A 297 8.75 1.81 -1.07
C THR A 297 10.19 2.25 -1.39
N ASN A 298 11.08 1.34 -1.82
CA ASN A 298 12.43 1.71 -2.26
C ASN A 298 12.43 2.62 -3.50
N LEU A 299 11.55 2.37 -4.49
CA LEU A 299 11.45 3.24 -5.66
C LEU A 299 10.72 4.55 -5.35
N ALA A 300 9.70 4.50 -4.49
CA ALA A 300 8.95 5.67 -4.03
C ALA A 300 9.85 6.67 -3.28
N MET A 301 10.83 6.13 -2.55
CA MET A 301 11.80 6.84 -1.74
C MET A 301 13.22 6.79 -2.34
N LEU A 302 13.32 6.61 -3.66
CA LEU A 302 14.59 6.48 -4.36
C LEU A 302 15.45 7.72 -4.17
N ARG A 303 16.72 7.51 -3.80
CA ARG A 303 17.78 8.53 -3.86
C ARG A 303 18.64 8.24 -5.09
N PRO A 304 18.54 9.01 -6.18
CA PRO A 304 19.29 8.75 -7.41
C PRO A 304 20.80 8.75 -7.18
N THR A 305 21.52 7.85 -7.85
CA THR A 305 23.00 7.83 -7.88
C THR A 305 23.58 8.74 -8.96
N ILE A 306 22.75 9.19 -9.90
CA ILE A 306 23.17 10.06 -11.00
C ILE A 306 23.10 11.53 -10.57
N PRO A 307 24.20 12.31 -10.66
CA PRO A 307 24.21 13.73 -10.30
C PRO A 307 23.13 14.54 -11.05
N GLY A 308 22.47 15.45 -10.32
CA GLY A 308 21.46 16.36 -10.88
C GLY A 308 20.04 15.78 -10.98
N TRP A 309 19.90 14.44 -11.01
CA TRP A 309 18.59 13.79 -10.94
C TRP A 309 18.05 13.78 -9.52
N ARG A 310 16.75 14.04 -9.36
CA ARG A 310 16.06 13.97 -8.06
C ARG A 310 14.76 13.21 -8.21
N VAL A 311 14.32 12.61 -7.10
CA VAL A 311 13.00 11.98 -6.98
C VAL A 311 12.32 12.58 -5.76
N GLU A 312 11.09 13.07 -5.97
CA GLU A 312 10.18 13.46 -4.90
C GLU A 312 9.11 12.38 -4.72
N THR A 313 8.79 12.06 -3.46
CA THR A 313 7.76 11.08 -3.10
C THR A 313 6.39 11.75 -3.11
N LEU A 314 5.39 11.10 -3.71
CA LEU A 314 3.97 11.52 -3.63
C LEU A 314 3.13 10.46 -2.90
N GLY A 315 3.45 9.17 -3.10
CA GLY A 315 2.88 8.03 -2.40
C GLY A 315 3.67 6.75 -2.68
N ASP A 316 3.61 5.75 -1.80
CA ASP A 316 4.43 4.54 -1.92
C ASP A 316 3.64 3.24 -2.19
N ASP A 317 2.32 3.26 -2.08
CA ASP A 317 1.52 2.03 -2.06
C ASP A 317 0.26 2.09 -2.93
N ILE A 318 -0.50 3.20 -2.91
CA ILE A 318 -1.79 3.31 -3.59
C ILE A 318 -1.85 4.58 -4.45
N SER A 319 -2.38 4.46 -5.66
CA SER A 319 -2.69 5.58 -6.54
C SER A 319 -4.13 5.49 -7.03
N TRP A 320 -4.88 6.58 -6.91
CA TRP A 320 -6.17 6.73 -7.59
C TRP A 320 -5.97 7.59 -8.83
N ILE A 321 -6.36 7.06 -9.98
CA ILE A 321 -6.02 7.61 -11.30
C ILE A 321 -7.29 7.83 -12.11
N ARG A 322 -7.52 9.06 -12.56
CA ARG A 322 -8.68 9.43 -13.38
C ARG A 322 -8.27 10.01 -14.75
N PRO A 323 -9.09 9.85 -15.79
CA PRO A 323 -9.00 10.72 -16.97
C PRO A 323 -9.24 12.19 -16.57
N GLY A 324 -8.35 13.09 -17.00
CA GLY A 324 -8.53 14.53 -16.89
C GLY A 324 -9.14 15.14 -18.14
N ASP A 325 -9.70 16.33 -18.01
CA ASP A 325 -10.31 17.09 -19.13
C ASP A 325 -9.29 17.44 -20.23
N ASP A 326 -8.00 17.46 -19.89
CA ASP A 326 -6.91 17.66 -20.83
C ASP A 326 -6.55 16.39 -21.63
N GLY A 327 -7.22 15.27 -21.39
CA GLY A 327 -6.99 13.98 -22.04
C GLY A 327 -5.80 13.19 -21.51
N ARG A 328 -5.19 13.60 -20.39
CA ARG A 328 -4.14 12.85 -19.65
C ARG A 328 -4.78 12.02 -18.54
N LEU A 329 -3.99 11.12 -17.94
CA LEU A 329 -4.33 10.53 -16.65
C LEU A 329 -3.77 11.39 -15.53
N TRP A 330 -4.57 11.62 -14.50
CA TRP A 330 -4.21 12.37 -13.29
C TRP A 330 -4.32 11.46 -12.07
N ALA A 331 -3.32 11.51 -11.19
CA ALA A 331 -3.19 10.60 -10.07
C ALA A 331 -3.08 11.36 -8.73
N ILE A 332 -3.73 10.83 -7.70
CA ILE A 332 -3.49 11.20 -6.30
C ILE A 332 -2.98 10.00 -5.51
N ASN A 333 -2.23 10.27 -4.45
CA ASN A 333 -2.09 9.33 -3.34
C ASN A 333 -3.27 9.52 -2.37
N PRO A 334 -4.15 8.53 -2.17
CA PRO A 334 -5.25 8.66 -1.22
C PRO A 334 -4.79 8.58 0.25
N GLU A 335 -3.61 8.02 0.54
CA GLU A 335 -3.09 7.86 1.90
C GLU A 335 -2.39 9.13 2.41
N ALA A 336 -2.30 9.28 3.74
CA ALA A 336 -1.61 10.38 4.44
C ALA A 336 -0.32 9.95 5.15
N GLY A 337 -0.04 8.65 5.13
CA GLY A 337 1.07 8.03 5.85
C GLY A 337 1.65 6.85 5.10
N PHE A 338 2.77 6.34 5.60
CA PHE A 338 3.40 5.12 5.14
C PHE A 338 3.19 4.01 6.17
N PHE A 339 2.71 2.85 5.70
CA PHE A 339 2.61 1.62 6.47
C PHE A 339 3.56 0.57 5.90
N GLY A 340 4.86 0.85 6.02
CA GLY A 340 5.94 0.13 5.36
C GLY A 340 6.39 -1.11 6.14
N VAL A 341 6.95 -2.09 5.42
CA VAL A 341 7.63 -3.25 6.03
C VAL A 341 8.96 -2.79 6.62
N ALA A 342 9.23 -3.10 7.88
CA ALA A 342 10.47 -2.73 8.53
C ALA A 342 11.68 -3.58 8.04
N PRO A 343 11.67 -4.93 8.15
CA PRO A 343 12.80 -5.77 7.75
C PRO A 343 13.28 -5.53 6.32
N GLY A 344 14.60 -5.43 6.15
CA GLY A 344 15.26 -5.09 4.88
C GLY A 344 15.34 -3.59 4.57
N THR A 345 14.68 -2.73 5.34
CA THR A 345 14.85 -1.27 5.27
C THR A 345 16.06 -0.87 6.11
N GLY A 346 17.11 -0.35 5.49
CA GLY A 346 18.33 0.10 6.16
C GLY A 346 19.02 1.21 5.41
N GLU A 347 20.12 1.72 5.96
CA GLU A 347 20.88 2.84 5.37
C GLU A 347 21.39 2.53 3.96
N SER A 348 21.77 1.28 3.70
CA SER A 348 22.27 0.84 2.39
C SER A 348 21.17 0.53 1.36
N THR A 349 19.92 0.31 1.80
CA THR A 349 18.82 -0.12 0.93
C THR A 349 17.76 0.96 0.70
N ASN A 350 17.45 1.76 1.72
CA ASN A 350 16.49 2.85 1.68
C ASN A 350 16.75 3.87 2.80
N VAL A 351 17.85 4.62 2.66
CA VAL A 351 18.23 5.68 3.61
C VAL A 351 17.11 6.71 3.83
N THR A 352 16.33 7.04 2.79
CA THR A 352 15.23 8.00 2.90
C THR A 352 14.12 7.49 3.80
N ALA A 353 13.79 6.19 3.75
CA ALA A 353 12.88 5.59 4.72
C ALA A 353 13.44 5.67 6.14
N VAL A 354 14.72 5.33 6.35
CA VAL A 354 15.36 5.42 7.68
C VAL A 354 15.31 6.85 8.24
N GLU A 355 15.63 7.85 7.41
CA GLU A 355 15.56 9.28 7.77
C GLU A 355 14.12 9.74 8.07
N THR A 356 13.11 9.16 7.42
CA THR A 356 11.69 9.46 7.69
C THR A 356 11.26 9.02 9.09
N LEU A 357 11.90 7.98 9.64
CA LEU A 357 11.52 7.32 10.90
C LEU A 357 12.19 7.96 12.13
N TRP A 358 12.68 9.20 12.03
CA TRP A 358 13.34 9.89 13.15
C TRP A 358 12.44 10.07 14.39
N GLY A 359 11.12 10.11 14.23
CA GLY A 359 10.16 10.34 15.31
C GLY A 359 8.69 10.20 14.88
N ASN A 360 7.76 10.41 15.82
CA ASN A 360 6.30 10.34 15.63
C ASN A 360 5.83 9.08 14.89
N THR A 361 6.46 7.94 15.18
CA THR A 361 6.23 6.68 14.47
C THR A 361 5.63 5.64 15.42
N ILE A 362 4.64 4.90 14.94
CA ILE A 362 4.16 3.68 15.61
C ILE A 362 4.82 2.50 14.92
N PHE A 363 5.74 1.83 15.61
CA PHE A 363 6.33 0.58 15.19
C PHE A 363 5.47 -0.59 15.69
N THR A 364 5.43 -1.69 14.93
CA THR A 364 4.66 -2.89 15.29
C THR A 364 5.49 -4.12 15.00
N ASN A 365 5.74 -4.92 16.03
CA ASN A 365 6.51 -6.18 16.00
C ASN A 365 7.98 -6.06 15.58
N VAL A 366 8.62 -4.92 15.85
CA VAL A 366 10.08 -4.79 15.73
C VAL A 366 10.75 -5.15 17.07
N ALA A 367 12.07 -5.38 17.04
CA ALA A 367 12.84 -5.60 18.25
C ALA A 367 13.07 -4.28 19.02
N LEU A 368 13.31 -4.38 20.32
CA LEU A 368 13.62 -3.27 21.22
C LEU A 368 15.07 -3.41 21.73
N ARG A 369 15.85 -2.36 21.60
CA ARG A 369 17.22 -2.26 22.12
C ARG A 369 17.21 -1.90 23.62
N PRO A 370 18.28 -2.25 24.37
CA PRO A 370 18.41 -1.89 25.79
C PRO A 370 18.36 -0.38 26.09
N ASP A 371 18.74 0.47 25.13
CA ASP A 371 18.69 1.93 25.23
C ASP A 371 17.34 2.54 24.79
N GLY A 372 16.36 1.70 24.45
CA GLY A 372 14.99 2.10 24.14
C GLY A 372 14.75 2.56 22.71
N ASP A 373 15.68 2.33 21.78
CA ASP A 373 15.46 2.43 20.33
C ASP A 373 14.98 1.08 19.74
N VAL A 374 14.51 1.08 18.50
CA VAL A 374 14.04 -0.12 17.79
C VAL A 374 15.14 -0.73 16.91
N TRP A 375 14.99 -2.00 16.57
CA TRP A 375 15.84 -2.69 15.61
C TRP A 375 15.09 -3.75 14.81
N TRP A 376 15.56 -4.05 13.61
CA TRP A 376 15.12 -5.17 12.78
C TRP A 376 16.24 -5.62 11.84
N GLU A 377 16.09 -6.82 11.28
CA GLU A 377 17.04 -7.39 10.32
C GLU A 377 17.25 -6.46 9.12
N GLY A 378 18.50 -6.02 8.94
CA GLY A 378 18.92 -5.15 7.85
C GLY A 378 18.82 -3.65 8.14
N LEU A 379 18.47 -3.22 9.36
CA LEU A 379 18.52 -1.80 9.73
C LEU A 379 19.97 -1.27 9.76
N THR A 380 20.87 -2.04 10.36
CA THR A 380 22.30 -1.75 10.53
C THR A 380 23.15 -2.89 9.97
N ASP A 381 24.37 -2.58 9.53
CA ASP A 381 25.33 -3.61 9.07
C ASP A 381 25.77 -4.51 10.23
N GLU A 382 26.02 -3.92 11.40
CA GLU A 382 26.36 -4.66 12.62
C GLU A 382 25.08 -5.04 13.38
N THR A 383 24.93 -6.34 13.67
CA THR A 383 23.82 -6.84 14.47
C THR A 383 24.08 -6.59 15.96
N PRO A 384 23.15 -5.97 16.71
CA PRO A 384 23.30 -5.75 18.15
C PRO A 384 23.51 -7.06 18.92
N ALA A 385 24.37 -7.00 19.96
CA ALA A 385 24.70 -8.18 20.76
C ALA A 385 23.49 -8.70 21.56
N GLU A 386 22.63 -7.79 22.03
CA GLU A 386 21.46 -8.09 22.85
C GLU A 386 20.28 -7.20 22.44
N LEU A 387 19.11 -7.82 22.33
CA LEU A 387 17.83 -7.17 22.05
C LEU A 387 16.72 -7.83 22.89
N THR A 388 15.55 -7.20 22.91
CA THR A 388 14.29 -7.88 23.18
C THR A 388 13.57 -8.07 21.85
N ASP A 389 13.22 -9.31 21.49
CA ASP A 389 12.51 -9.59 20.25
C ASP A 389 11.06 -9.07 20.27
N TRP A 390 10.40 -9.18 19.13
CA TRP A 390 9.04 -8.70 18.92
C TRP A 390 7.98 -9.39 19.79
N GLU A 391 8.26 -10.60 20.28
CA GLU A 391 7.40 -11.33 21.23
C GLU A 391 7.68 -10.91 22.69
N GLY A 392 8.72 -10.11 22.92
CA GLY A 392 9.12 -9.66 24.25
C GLY A 392 10.16 -10.54 24.94
N ASN A 393 10.80 -11.47 24.22
CA ASN A 393 11.80 -12.37 24.78
C ASN A 393 13.23 -11.84 24.60
N PRO A 394 14.18 -12.19 25.49
CA PRO A 394 15.59 -11.88 25.28
C PRO A 394 16.13 -12.50 23.99
N TRP A 395 16.85 -11.70 23.21
CA TRP A 395 17.37 -12.08 21.90
C TRP A 395 18.85 -11.73 21.76
N THR A 396 19.59 -12.60 21.09
CA THR A 396 20.99 -12.41 20.68
C THR A 396 21.19 -12.99 19.28
N PRO A 397 22.27 -12.66 18.56
CA PRO A 397 22.55 -13.27 17.25
C PRO A 397 22.60 -14.81 17.24
N ALA A 398 22.86 -15.43 18.40
CA ALA A 398 22.89 -16.89 18.57
C ALA A 398 21.50 -17.52 18.78
N SER A 399 20.43 -16.72 18.82
CA SER A 399 19.08 -17.17 19.20
C SER A 399 18.36 -18.05 18.16
N GLY A 400 18.88 -18.14 16.93
CA GLY A 400 18.33 -19.01 15.87
C GLY A 400 16.93 -18.62 15.37
N ARG A 401 16.45 -17.43 15.72
CA ARG A 401 15.15 -16.86 15.34
C ARG A 401 15.32 -15.37 15.01
N PRO A 402 14.46 -14.74 14.19
CA PRO A 402 14.55 -13.31 13.92
C PRO A 402 14.16 -12.49 15.16
N ALA A 403 14.76 -11.30 15.31
CA ALA A 403 14.47 -10.35 16.38
C ALA A 403 13.16 -9.57 16.08
N ALA A 404 12.96 -9.15 14.83
CA ALA A 404 11.71 -8.53 14.38
C ALA A 404 10.86 -9.55 13.63
N HIS A 405 9.54 -9.43 13.70
CA HIS A 405 8.67 -10.25 12.85
C HIS A 405 8.96 -9.93 11.37
N PRO A 406 9.02 -10.91 10.44
CA PRO A 406 9.30 -10.63 9.02
C PRO A 406 8.31 -9.67 8.34
N ASN A 407 7.09 -9.58 8.86
CA ASN A 407 6.06 -8.63 8.44
C ASN A 407 5.84 -7.50 9.47
N SER A 408 6.83 -7.18 10.29
CA SER A 408 6.78 -6.02 11.18
C SER A 408 6.73 -4.71 10.39
N ARG A 409 6.16 -3.68 11.01
CA ARG A 409 5.74 -2.46 10.32
C ARG A 409 6.18 -1.20 11.05
N PHE A 410 6.34 -0.14 10.29
CA PHE A 410 6.30 1.23 10.79
C PHE A 410 5.08 1.94 10.21
N THR A 411 4.43 2.77 11.03
CA THR A 411 3.34 3.67 10.64
C THR A 411 3.80 5.10 10.93
N VAL A 412 3.98 5.90 9.88
CA VAL A 412 4.55 7.25 9.97
C VAL A 412 3.85 8.19 8.99
N SER A 413 3.71 9.48 9.34
CA SER A 413 3.13 10.47 8.45
C SER A 413 3.99 10.67 7.20
N ALA A 414 3.36 10.74 6.03
CA ALA A 414 4.07 10.88 4.76
C ALA A 414 4.80 12.22 4.67
N GLY A 415 4.24 13.27 5.29
CA GLY A 415 4.84 14.60 5.35
C GLY A 415 6.17 14.66 6.12
N GLN A 416 6.57 13.60 6.83
CA GLN A 416 7.90 13.52 7.47
C GLN A 416 9.00 13.03 6.51
N CYS A 417 8.64 12.54 5.32
CA CYS A 417 9.64 12.07 4.38
C CYS A 417 10.48 13.26 3.89
N PRO A 418 11.82 13.20 3.98
CA PRO A 418 12.69 14.33 3.66
C PRO A 418 12.64 14.74 2.17
N GLN A 419 12.10 13.88 1.31
CA GLN A 419 11.91 14.15 -0.12
C GLN A 419 10.43 14.11 -0.54
N ILE A 420 9.48 14.25 0.40
CA ILE A 420 8.07 14.42 0.04
C ILE A 420 7.93 15.65 -0.88
N ALA A 421 7.12 15.54 -1.93
CA ALA A 421 6.85 16.68 -2.80
C ALA A 421 6.03 17.74 -2.05
N ASP A 422 6.33 19.03 -2.22
CA ASP A 422 5.60 20.12 -1.53
C ASP A 422 4.08 20.12 -1.83
N ASP A 423 3.69 19.59 -2.99
CA ASP A 423 2.32 19.52 -3.49
C ASP A 423 1.73 18.09 -3.45
N TRP A 424 2.27 17.19 -2.61
CA TRP A 424 1.77 15.81 -2.51
C TRP A 424 0.30 15.70 -2.06
N GLU A 425 -0.24 16.72 -1.39
CA GLU A 425 -1.66 16.82 -1.01
C GLU A 425 -2.50 17.66 -2.00
N ALA A 426 -1.98 17.98 -3.18
CA ALA A 426 -2.73 18.75 -4.17
C ALA A 426 -4.02 17.99 -4.55
N PRO A 427 -5.22 18.59 -4.36
CA PRO A 427 -6.49 17.88 -4.53
C PRO A 427 -6.73 17.42 -5.98
N GLU A 428 -6.19 18.14 -6.96
CA GLU A 428 -6.29 17.79 -8.38
C GLU A 428 -5.41 16.60 -8.78
N GLY A 429 -4.40 16.28 -7.98
CA GLY A 429 -3.37 15.29 -8.29
C GLY A 429 -2.31 15.79 -9.26
N VAL A 430 -1.56 14.84 -9.82
CA VAL A 430 -0.49 15.08 -10.79
C VAL A 430 -0.74 14.33 -12.10
N PRO A 431 -0.34 14.87 -13.26
CA PRO A 431 -0.51 14.18 -14.53
C PRO A 431 0.55 13.08 -14.70
N LEU A 432 0.14 11.88 -15.11
CA LEU A 432 1.03 10.74 -15.34
C LEU A 432 1.70 10.80 -16.71
N ASP A 433 3.02 10.56 -16.72
CA ASP A 433 3.85 10.45 -17.93
C ASP A 433 4.22 9.00 -18.24
N ALA A 434 4.40 8.17 -17.20
CA ALA A 434 4.70 6.75 -17.35
C ALA A 434 4.01 5.89 -16.28
N ILE A 435 3.73 4.63 -16.65
CA ILE A 435 3.29 3.57 -15.76
C ILE A 435 4.29 2.42 -15.86
N LEU A 436 4.77 1.94 -14.71
CA LEU A 436 5.70 0.82 -14.63
C LEU A 436 5.00 -0.38 -14.02
N PHE A 437 5.17 -1.54 -14.64
CA PHE A 437 4.84 -2.83 -14.06
C PHE A 437 6.13 -3.60 -13.79
N GLY A 438 6.17 -4.37 -12.72
CA GLY A 438 7.35 -5.16 -12.39
C GLY A 438 7.08 -6.19 -11.33
N GLY A 439 7.98 -7.15 -11.21
CA GLY A 439 7.88 -8.26 -10.26
C GLY A 439 9.23 -8.94 -10.09
N ARG A 440 9.35 -9.80 -9.10
CA ARG A 440 10.58 -10.53 -8.83
C ARG A 440 10.72 -11.71 -9.80
N ARG A 441 11.59 -11.57 -10.80
CA ARG A 441 11.85 -12.57 -11.84
C ARG A 441 13.34 -12.86 -11.93
N ALA A 442 13.78 -14.01 -11.40
CA ALA A 442 15.18 -14.42 -11.50
C ALA A 442 15.64 -14.64 -12.94
N THR A 443 14.73 -15.01 -13.85
CA THR A 443 15.03 -15.32 -15.25
C THR A 443 14.04 -14.66 -16.21
N ASN A 444 14.38 -14.71 -17.50
CA ASN A 444 13.54 -14.39 -18.66
C ASN A 444 13.17 -12.92 -18.90
N VAL A 445 12.69 -12.20 -17.87
CA VAL A 445 12.19 -10.82 -18.02
C VAL A 445 13.36 -9.83 -18.03
N PRO A 446 13.50 -8.96 -19.05
CA PRO A 446 14.58 -7.98 -19.11
C PRO A 446 14.52 -6.89 -18.05
N LEU A 447 15.64 -6.17 -17.87
CA LEU A 447 15.74 -5.06 -16.92
C LEU A 447 14.66 -4.00 -17.14
N VAL A 448 14.43 -3.60 -18.40
CA VAL A 448 13.35 -2.71 -18.79
C VAL A 448 12.87 -3.01 -20.21
N VAL A 449 11.55 -2.95 -20.41
CA VAL A 449 10.85 -3.10 -21.70
C VAL A 449 9.81 -2.00 -21.80
N GLU A 450 9.76 -1.27 -22.90
CA GLU A 450 8.68 -0.33 -23.19
C GLU A 450 7.59 -1.04 -24.03
N ALA A 451 6.32 -0.90 -23.63
CA ALA A 451 5.18 -1.40 -24.37
C ALA A 451 5.03 -0.69 -25.73
N THR A 452 4.51 -1.39 -26.73
CA THR A 452 4.33 -0.84 -28.08
C THR A 452 3.21 0.20 -28.14
N ASP A 453 2.16 -0.03 -27.36
CA ASP A 453 0.99 0.84 -27.19
C ASP A 453 0.25 0.48 -25.87
N TRP A 454 -0.86 1.18 -25.59
CA TRP A 454 -1.65 0.96 -24.38
C TRP A 454 -2.20 -0.46 -24.25
N SER A 455 -2.71 -1.08 -25.32
CA SER A 455 -3.27 -2.44 -25.24
C SER A 455 -2.18 -3.45 -24.91
N HIS A 456 -1.00 -3.30 -25.52
CA HIS A 456 0.16 -4.10 -25.18
C HIS A 456 0.62 -3.85 -23.73
N GLY A 457 0.54 -2.60 -23.25
CA GLY A 457 0.78 -2.27 -21.84
C GLY A 457 -0.19 -2.96 -20.87
N VAL A 458 -1.48 -3.01 -21.20
CA VAL A 458 -2.49 -3.76 -20.42
C VAL A 458 -2.19 -5.26 -20.47
N PHE A 459 -1.79 -5.79 -21.63
CA PHE A 459 -1.35 -7.19 -21.74
C PHE A 459 -0.16 -7.48 -20.84
N ILE A 460 0.86 -6.62 -20.82
CA ILE A 460 2.01 -6.73 -19.89
C ILE A 460 1.53 -6.73 -18.43
N GLY A 461 0.71 -5.74 -18.05
CA GLY A 461 0.16 -5.62 -16.70
C GLY A 461 -0.60 -6.87 -16.27
N SER A 462 -1.43 -7.43 -17.16
CA SER A 462 -2.23 -8.63 -16.87
C SER A 462 -1.41 -9.90 -16.66
N ASN A 463 -0.15 -9.87 -17.10
CA ASN A 463 0.75 -11.02 -17.11
C ASN A 463 1.89 -10.93 -16.10
N ILE A 464 1.94 -9.88 -15.29
CA ILE A 464 2.94 -9.75 -14.23
C ILE A 464 2.91 -11.00 -13.34
N SER A 465 4.12 -11.49 -13.04
CA SER A 465 4.35 -12.59 -12.11
C SER A 465 5.55 -12.27 -11.25
N SER A 466 5.53 -12.82 -10.04
CA SER A 466 6.57 -12.61 -9.05
C SER A 466 6.74 -13.86 -8.20
N GLU A 467 7.97 -14.12 -7.79
CA GLU A 467 8.25 -15.09 -6.72
C GLU A 467 7.50 -14.68 -5.44
N ARG A 468 6.86 -15.63 -4.76
CA ARG A 468 6.19 -15.41 -3.47
C ARG A 468 7.19 -14.97 -2.41
N THR A 469 6.80 -13.95 -1.63
CA THR A 469 7.55 -13.40 -0.49
C THR A 469 6.87 -13.78 0.83
N ALA A 470 7.53 -13.51 1.96
CA ALA A 470 6.97 -13.78 3.30
C ALA A 470 5.73 -12.94 3.68
N ALA A 471 5.34 -11.97 2.85
CA ALA A 471 4.20 -11.07 3.08
C ALA A 471 2.84 -11.61 2.54
N ALA A 472 2.85 -12.78 1.93
CA ALA A 472 1.68 -13.47 1.38
C ALA A 472 1.64 -14.94 1.84
N GLU A 473 0.45 -15.52 1.93
CA GLU A 473 0.28 -16.95 2.25
C GLU A 473 0.81 -17.84 1.09
N GLY A 474 1.52 -18.93 1.43
CA GLY A 474 2.04 -19.92 0.48
C GLY A 474 3.55 -20.17 0.55
N THR A 475 4.06 -21.03 -0.34
CA THR A 475 5.48 -21.43 -0.38
C THR A 475 6.36 -20.32 -0.94
N VAL A 476 7.35 -19.84 -0.17
CA VAL A 476 8.32 -18.82 -0.59
C VAL A 476 9.12 -19.29 -1.80
N GLY A 477 9.28 -18.41 -2.81
CA GLY A 477 10.06 -18.69 -4.02
C GLY A 477 9.28 -19.29 -5.19
N GLU A 478 8.03 -19.71 -4.99
CA GLU A 478 7.16 -20.17 -6.09
C GLU A 478 6.70 -18.98 -6.95
N LEU A 479 6.74 -19.11 -8.28
CA LEU A 479 6.28 -18.08 -9.20
C LEU A 479 4.74 -18.02 -9.21
N ARG A 480 4.17 -16.87 -8.84
CA ARG A 480 2.72 -16.62 -8.86
C ARG A 480 2.42 -15.48 -9.83
N ARG A 481 1.36 -15.63 -10.63
CA ARG A 481 0.78 -14.50 -11.40
C ARG A 481 0.21 -13.48 -10.43
N ASP A 482 0.50 -12.21 -10.63
CA ASP A 482 -0.06 -11.11 -9.85
C ASP A 482 -0.39 -9.96 -10.81
N PRO A 483 -1.48 -10.10 -11.61
CA PRO A 483 -1.86 -9.12 -12.61
C PRO A 483 -1.95 -7.71 -12.01
N PHE A 484 -1.24 -6.74 -12.58
CA PHE A 484 -1.20 -5.35 -12.12
C PHE A 484 -0.77 -5.18 -10.65
N ALA A 485 -0.15 -6.19 -10.03
CA ALA A 485 0.04 -6.28 -8.58
C ALA A 485 -1.27 -6.17 -7.76
N MET A 486 -2.41 -6.49 -8.38
CA MET A 486 -3.76 -6.31 -7.84
C MET A 486 -4.44 -7.63 -7.47
N LEU A 487 -3.79 -8.79 -7.61
CA LEU A 487 -4.44 -10.08 -7.38
C LEU A 487 -5.16 -10.20 -6.02
N PRO A 488 -4.57 -9.82 -4.88
CA PRO A 488 -5.26 -9.91 -3.59
C PRO A 488 -6.16 -8.69 -3.28
N PHE A 489 -6.32 -7.75 -4.23
CA PHE A 489 -6.89 -6.43 -4.00
C PHE A 489 -7.97 -6.01 -5.00
N CYS A 490 -8.18 -6.74 -6.10
CA CYS A 490 -9.26 -6.46 -7.03
C CYS A 490 -10.60 -6.81 -6.37
N GLY A 491 -11.48 -5.81 -6.20
CA GLY A 491 -12.76 -5.98 -5.50
C GLY A 491 -13.87 -6.62 -6.34
N TYR A 492 -13.57 -7.04 -7.57
CA TYR A 492 -14.50 -7.66 -8.50
C TYR A 492 -13.73 -8.58 -9.46
N ASN A 493 -14.42 -9.12 -10.47
CA ASN A 493 -13.84 -10.05 -11.43
C ASN A 493 -12.66 -9.42 -12.17
N MET A 494 -11.48 -10.05 -12.02
CA MET A 494 -10.23 -9.54 -12.60
C MET A 494 -10.27 -9.43 -14.13
N ALA A 495 -11.04 -10.27 -14.83
CA ALA A 495 -11.19 -10.14 -16.28
C ALA A 495 -11.96 -8.87 -16.69
N ASP A 496 -12.98 -8.50 -15.90
CA ASP A 496 -13.69 -7.23 -16.06
C ASP A 496 -12.79 -6.04 -15.70
N TYR A 497 -11.85 -6.22 -14.76
CA TYR A 497 -10.83 -5.22 -14.43
C TYR A 497 -9.85 -5.00 -15.59
N PHE A 498 -9.44 -6.06 -16.30
CA PHE A 498 -8.66 -5.91 -17.54
C PHE A 498 -9.44 -5.17 -18.62
N ALA A 499 -10.73 -5.47 -18.77
CA ALA A 499 -11.61 -4.75 -19.69
C ALA A 499 -11.71 -3.26 -19.32
N HIS A 500 -11.78 -2.96 -18.03
CA HIS A 500 -11.83 -1.60 -17.51
C HIS A 500 -10.59 -0.78 -17.89
N TRP A 501 -9.39 -1.33 -17.69
CA TRP A 501 -8.14 -0.71 -18.14
C TRP A 501 -8.11 -0.40 -19.65
N LEU A 502 -8.65 -1.29 -20.48
CA LEU A 502 -8.78 -1.03 -21.92
C LEU A 502 -9.78 0.09 -22.23
N ARG A 503 -10.90 0.15 -21.51
CA ARG A 503 -11.92 1.22 -21.66
C ARG A 503 -11.36 2.58 -21.26
N VAL A 504 -10.70 2.67 -20.11
CA VAL A 504 -10.06 3.92 -19.64
C VAL A 504 -9.05 4.40 -20.68
N GLY A 505 -8.16 3.53 -21.15
CA GLY A 505 -7.19 3.89 -22.20
C GLY A 505 -7.83 4.40 -23.48
N LYS A 506 -8.98 3.83 -23.89
CA LYS A 506 -9.72 4.26 -25.09
C LYS A 506 -10.25 5.69 -24.97
N ALA A 507 -10.61 6.14 -23.76
CA ALA A 507 -11.11 7.49 -23.52
C ALA A 507 -10.00 8.57 -23.58
N LEU A 508 -8.73 8.19 -23.44
CA LEU A 508 -7.61 9.10 -23.44
C LEU A 508 -7.18 9.53 -24.85
N HIS A 509 -6.68 10.76 -24.96
CA HIS A 509 -6.06 11.25 -26.19
C HIS A 509 -4.78 10.45 -26.47
N VAL A 510 -4.64 9.91 -27.69
CA VAL A 510 -3.59 8.94 -28.04
C VAL A 510 -2.19 9.45 -27.73
N SER A 511 -1.89 10.72 -28.02
CA SER A 511 -0.57 11.32 -27.77
C SER A 511 -0.32 11.75 -26.32
N LYS A 512 -1.31 11.61 -25.43
CA LYS A 512 -1.27 12.04 -24.03
C LYS A 512 -1.38 10.89 -23.04
N ARG A 513 -1.50 9.65 -23.53
CA ARG A 513 -1.47 8.45 -22.69
C ARG A 513 -0.09 8.32 -22.05
N PRO A 514 0.01 7.98 -20.77
CA PRO A 514 1.30 7.64 -20.20
C PRO A 514 1.84 6.40 -20.92
N ARG A 515 3.15 6.35 -21.11
CA ARG A 515 3.81 5.18 -21.68
C ARG A 515 3.91 4.09 -20.63
N VAL A 516 3.75 2.84 -21.06
CA VAL A 516 3.79 1.69 -20.15
C VAL A 516 5.13 0.98 -20.30
N PHE A 517 5.75 0.64 -19.18
CA PHE A 517 7.01 -0.08 -19.11
C PHE A 517 6.89 -1.32 -18.22
N GLN A 518 7.63 -2.38 -18.55
CA GLN A 518 7.92 -3.50 -17.67
C GLN A 518 9.34 -3.35 -17.15
N VAL A 519 9.57 -3.57 -15.86
CA VAL A 519 10.90 -3.56 -15.23
C VAL A 519 11.15 -4.84 -14.43
N ASN A 520 12.42 -5.25 -14.35
CA ASN A 520 12.85 -6.37 -13.52
C ASN A 520 14.22 -6.12 -12.89
N TRP A 521 14.22 -5.79 -11.60
CA TRP A 521 15.44 -5.55 -10.81
C TRP A 521 16.15 -6.83 -10.38
N PHE A 522 15.51 -7.99 -10.58
CA PHE A 522 15.81 -9.22 -9.84
C PHE A 522 16.38 -10.33 -10.71
N ARG A 523 16.72 -10.04 -11.97
CA ARG A 523 17.33 -11.02 -12.86
C ARG A 523 18.67 -11.47 -12.29
N LYS A 524 18.90 -12.78 -12.33
CA LYS A 524 20.09 -13.44 -11.80
C LYS A 524 20.84 -14.17 -12.90
N GLY A 525 22.16 -14.17 -12.79
CA GLY A 525 23.03 -14.97 -13.64
C GLY A 525 23.00 -16.44 -13.24
N SER A 526 23.68 -17.28 -14.03
CA SER A 526 23.80 -18.72 -13.76
C SER A 526 24.51 -19.05 -12.43
N ASP A 527 25.27 -18.10 -11.88
CA ASP A 527 25.94 -18.19 -10.58
C ASP A 527 25.04 -17.76 -9.40
N GLY A 528 23.80 -17.35 -9.67
CA GLY A 528 22.80 -16.97 -8.67
C GLY A 528 22.93 -15.54 -8.16
N ARG A 529 23.90 -14.75 -8.64
CA ARG A 529 24.03 -13.32 -8.27
C ARG A 529 23.05 -12.46 -9.05
N PHE A 530 22.66 -11.33 -8.49
CA PHE A 530 21.90 -10.32 -9.24
C PHE A 530 22.77 -9.69 -10.32
N LEU A 531 22.23 -9.58 -11.53
CA LEU A 531 22.92 -8.97 -12.66
C LEU A 531 22.87 -7.44 -12.62
N TRP A 532 21.92 -6.88 -11.89
CA TRP A 532 21.74 -5.44 -11.73
C TRP A 532 21.90 -5.04 -10.26
N PRO A 533 22.65 -3.96 -9.94
CA PRO A 533 22.88 -3.53 -8.56
C PRO A 533 21.61 -3.11 -7.81
N GLY A 534 20.60 -2.59 -8.50
CA GLY A 534 19.33 -2.22 -7.89
C GLY A 534 19.38 -0.91 -7.10
N PHE A 535 18.45 -0.76 -6.15
CA PHE A 535 18.38 0.38 -5.22
C PHE A 535 18.54 1.75 -5.90
N GLY A 536 19.52 2.55 -5.47
CA GLY A 536 19.82 3.87 -6.04
C GLY A 536 20.10 3.84 -7.55
N ASP A 537 20.72 2.77 -8.05
CA ASP A 537 21.05 2.63 -9.47
C ASP A 537 19.85 2.33 -10.36
N ASN A 538 18.69 1.98 -9.78
CA ASN A 538 17.43 1.98 -10.54
C ASN A 538 17.12 3.36 -11.14
N SER A 539 17.72 4.44 -10.60
CA SER A 539 17.65 5.78 -11.21
C SER A 539 18.15 5.82 -12.66
N ARG A 540 19.06 4.93 -13.08
CA ARG A 540 19.58 4.84 -14.45
C ARG A 540 18.54 4.33 -15.44
N VAL A 541 17.71 3.39 -14.99
CA VAL A 541 16.56 2.91 -15.77
C VAL A 541 15.47 3.98 -15.83
N ILE A 542 15.25 4.70 -14.73
CA ILE A 542 14.31 5.83 -14.68
C ILE A 542 14.77 6.98 -15.60
N GLU A 543 16.07 7.30 -15.62
CA GLU A 543 16.67 8.24 -16.57
C GLU A 543 16.38 7.81 -18.01
N TRP A 544 16.62 6.53 -18.36
CA TRP A 544 16.33 6.03 -19.70
C TRP A 544 14.84 6.17 -20.06
N ILE A 545 13.93 5.85 -19.13
CA ILE A 545 12.48 6.05 -19.31
C ILE A 545 12.16 7.52 -19.59
N VAL A 546 12.75 8.46 -18.87
CA VAL A 546 12.55 9.89 -19.09
C VAL A 546 13.11 10.33 -20.45
N ARG A 547 14.31 9.90 -20.82
CA ARG A 547 14.91 10.19 -22.14
C ARG A 547 14.07 9.59 -23.28
N ARG A 548 13.44 8.43 -23.06
CA ARG A 548 12.44 7.87 -23.98
C ARG A 548 11.23 8.78 -24.11
N LEU A 549 10.66 9.25 -23.00
CA LEU A 549 9.50 10.18 -22.99
C LEU A 549 9.79 11.47 -23.75
N GLU A 550 11.03 11.98 -23.67
CA GLU A 550 11.48 13.16 -24.42
C GLU A 550 11.78 12.90 -25.90
N GLY A 551 11.88 11.64 -26.32
CA GLY A 551 12.36 11.28 -27.65
C GLY A 551 13.86 11.52 -27.84
N ALA A 552 14.63 11.58 -26.76
CA ALA A 552 16.07 11.84 -26.76
C ALA A 552 16.92 10.60 -27.05
N VAL A 553 16.35 9.41 -26.91
CA VAL A 553 16.99 8.12 -27.25
C VAL A 553 16.02 7.24 -28.02
N ASP A 554 16.57 6.34 -28.83
CA ASP A 554 15.81 5.33 -29.57
C ASP A 554 15.53 4.09 -28.69
N ALA A 555 14.98 3.05 -29.30
CA ALA A 555 14.85 1.73 -28.72
C ALA A 555 15.04 0.65 -29.80
N VAL A 556 15.34 -0.57 -29.38
CA VAL A 556 15.42 -1.76 -30.24
C VAL A 556 14.09 -2.51 -30.18
N ASP A 557 13.46 -2.72 -31.33
CA ASP A 557 12.25 -3.55 -31.39
C ASP A 557 12.59 -5.01 -31.10
N ALA A 558 11.86 -5.61 -30.16
CA ALA A 558 11.97 -7.01 -29.76
C ALA A 558 10.59 -7.68 -29.77
N PRO A 559 10.51 -9.02 -29.79
CA PRO A 559 9.21 -9.72 -29.76
C PRO A 559 8.30 -9.36 -28.57
N ILE A 560 8.89 -8.87 -27.48
CA ILE A 560 8.20 -8.54 -26.23
C ILE A 560 7.96 -7.04 -26.04
N GLY A 561 8.37 -6.18 -26.98
CA GLY A 561 8.25 -4.72 -26.84
C GLY A 561 9.49 -4.00 -27.36
N ARG A 562 9.87 -2.89 -26.72
CA ARG A 562 11.01 -2.08 -27.10
C ARG A 562 12.05 -2.07 -25.99
N LEU A 563 13.29 -2.46 -26.31
CA LEU A 563 14.42 -2.54 -25.39
C LEU A 563 15.33 -1.31 -25.52
N PRO A 564 16.09 -0.93 -24.48
CA PRO A 564 17.16 0.05 -24.63
C PRO A 564 18.23 -0.45 -25.61
N ARG A 565 18.90 0.47 -26.32
CA ARG A 565 20.26 0.20 -26.78
C ARG A 565 21.18 0.26 -25.56
N ILE A 566 22.14 -0.65 -25.43
CA ILE A 566 22.98 -0.73 -24.23
C ILE A 566 23.76 0.57 -24.03
N GLU A 567 24.22 1.18 -25.13
CA GLU A 567 24.93 2.47 -25.13
C GLU A 567 24.08 3.67 -24.69
N ASP A 568 22.75 3.54 -24.68
CA ASP A 568 21.84 4.59 -24.22
C ASP A 568 21.65 4.56 -22.69
N LEU A 569 22.10 3.51 -22.00
CA LEU A 569 22.07 3.42 -20.54
C LEU A 569 23.24 4.16 -19.92
N ASN A 570 22.96 5.00 -18.93
CA ASN A 570 24.00 5.65 -18.15
C ASN A 570 24.61 4.66 -17.16
N LEU A 571 25.84 4.21 -17.44
CA LEU A 571 26.61 3.31 -16.59
C LEU A 571 27.76 4.03 -15.84
N GLU A 572 27.83 5.37 -15.90
CA GLU A 572 28.89 6.12 -15.23
C GLU A 572 28.84 5.90 -13.72
N GLY A 573 29.96 5.45 -13.12
CA GLY A 573 30.07 5.24 -11.68
C GLY A 573 29.63 3.86 -11.18
N ILE A 574 29.21 2.95 -12.08
CA ILE A 574 28.98 1.54 -11.76
C ILE A 574 29.73 0.64 -12.72
N ASP A 575 30.11 -0.55 -12.26
CA ASP A 575 30.68 -1.59 -13.10
C ASP A 575 29.64 -2.70 -13.29
N VAL A 576 29.07 -2.77 -14.49
CA VAL A 576 28.20 -3.86 -14.92
C VAL A 576 28.88 -4.52 -16.10
N PRO A 577 29.40 -5.76 -15.93
CA PRO A 577 30.08 -6.48 -17.00
C PRO A 577 29.23 -6.52 -18.27
N GLN A 578 29.87 -6.39 -19.44
CA GLN A 578 29.19 -6.43 -20.74
C GLN A 578 28.33 -7.69 -20.90
N GLN A 579 28.82 -8.83 -20.41
CA GLN A 579 28.07 -10.09 -20.44
C GLN A 579 26.78 -10.04 -19.61
N ASP A 580 26.79 -9.30 -18.49
CA ASP A 580 25.61 -9.12 -17.65
C ASP A 580 24.60 -8.19 -18.32
N LEU A 581 25.06 -7.16 -19.03
CA LEU A 581 24.19 -6.27 -19.81
C LEU A 581 23.52 -7.04 -20.95
N GLU A 582 24.28 -7.85 -21.69
CA GLU A 582 23.75 -8.73 -22.73
C GLU A 582 22.72 -9.71 -22.14
N GLU A 583 23.04 -10.34 -21.01
CA GLU A 583 22.11 -11.24 -20.32
C GLU A 583 20.87 -10.48 -19.81
N LEU A 584 21.02 -9.29 -19.24
CA LEU A 584 19.92 -8.46 -18.75
C LEU A 584 18.87 -8.17 -19.82
N PHE A 585 19.28 -8.01 -21.08
CA PHE A 585 18.39 -7.71 -22.21
C PHE A 585 18.12 -8.89 -23.13
N ALA A 586 18.69 -10.07 -22.87
CA ALA A 586 18.47 -11.26 -23.66
C ALA A 586 16.98 -11.69 -23.62
N VAL A 587 16.44 -11.95 -24.82
CA VAL A 587 15.09 -12.46 -25.06
C VAL A 587 15.21 -13.84 -25.71
N ASP A 588 15.06 -14.90 -24.92
CA ASP A 588 15.07 -16.27 -25.42
C ASP A 588 13.70 -16.68 -25.96
N PRO A 589 13.55 -16.95 -27.27
CA PRO A 589 12.23 -17.25 -27.84
C PRO A 589 11.56 -18.50 -27.27
N GLU A 590 12.32 -19.54 -26.91
CA GLU A 590 11.76 -20.78 -26.36
C GLU A 590 11.15 -20.57 -24.98
N SER A 591 11.91 -19.94 -24.07
CA SER A 591 11.44 -19.54 -22.75
C SER A 591 10.21 -18.62 -22.81
N TRP A 592 10.18 -17.66 -23.74
CA TRP A 592 9.02 -16.77 -23.90
C TRP A 592 7.80 -17.45 -24.54
N LEU A 593 7.98 -18.46 -25.41
CA LEU A 593 6.87 -19.27 -25.90
C LEU A 593 6.26 -20.10 -24.77
N HIS A 594 7.09 -20.62 -23.85
CA HIS A 594 6.60 -21.28 -22.65
C HIS A 594 5.82 -20.32 -21.74
N GLU A 595 6.30 -19.09 -21.52
CA GLU A 595 5.52 -18.06 -20.79
C GLU A 595 4.19 -17.71 -21.46
N ALA A 596 4.13 -17.75 -22.79
CA ALA A 596 2.88 -17.56 -23.54
C ALA A 596 1.90 -18.71 -23.29
N ASP A 597 2.36 -19.96 -23.21
CA ASP A 597 1.52 -21.11 -22.82
C ASP A 597 0.99 -20.96 -21.39
N LEU A 598 1.83 -20.54 -20.45
CA LEU A 598 1.41 -20.28 -19.06
C LEU A 598 0.41 -19.11 -18.98
N THR A 599 0.54 -18.12 -19.86
CA THR A 599 -0.40 -16.99 -19.96
C THR A 599 -1.77 -17.47 -20.44
N GLU A 600 -1.80 -18.31 -21.48
CA GLU A 600 -3.04 -18.90 -21.99
C GLU A 600 -3.74 -19.76 -20.93
N GLN A 601 -2.98 -20.58 -20.21
CA GLN A 601 -3.50 -21.37 -19.09
C GLN A 601 -4.10 -20.47 -18.01
N PHE A 602 -3.42 -19.38 -17.63
CA PHE A 602 -3.96 -18.42 -16.66
C PHE A 602 -5.25 -17.76 -17.17
N TYR A 603 -5.29 -17.30 -18.41
CA TYR A 603 -6.49 -16.70 -18.99
C TYR A 603 -7.68 -17.67 -19.06
N SER A 604 -7.43 -18.97 -19.27
CA SER A 604 -8.49 -19.98 -19.29
C SER A 604 -9.27 -20.09 -17.98
N THR A 605 -8.69 -19.65 -16.84
CA THR A 605 -9.35 -19.69 -15.52
C THR A 605 -10.52 -18.71 -15.39
N PHE A 606 -10.63 -17.72 -16.29
CA PHE A 606 -11.69 -16.70 -16.27
C PHE A 606 -12.89 -17.06 -17.15
N GLU A 607 -13.03 -18.33 -17.56
CA GLU A 607 -14.22 -18.87 -18.23
C GLU A 607 -14.67 -18.06 -19.45
N GLY A 608 -13.71 -17.52 -20.21
CA GLY A 608 -13.97 -16.74 -21.42
C GLY A 608 -14.31 -15.26 -21.21
N LYS A 609 -14.27 -14.75 -19.96
CA LYS A 609 -14.46 -13.31 -19.68
C LYS A 609 -13.25 -12.43 -20.06
N VAL A 610 -12.06 -13.02 -20.29
CA VAL A 610 -10.87 -12.24 -20.68
C VAL A 610 -11.15 -11.47 -21.98
N PRO A 611 -10.87 -10.16 -22.05
CA PRO A 611 -11.13 -9.37 -23.25
C PRO A 611 -10.45 -9.96 -24.50
N PRO A 612 -11.14 -10.06 -25.66
CA PRO A 612 -10.55 -10.58 -26.90
C PRO A 612 -9.26 -9.86 -27.32
N ARG A 613 -9.14 -8.58 -26.95
CA ARG A 613 -7.94 -7.78 -27.21
C ARG A 613 -6.68 -8.36 -26.56
N LEU A 614 -6.78 -8.98 -25.38
CA LEU A 614 -5.62 -9.58 -24.69
C LEU A 614 -5.20 -10.90 -25.31
N TYR A 615 -6.15 -11.73 -25.77
CA TYR A 615 -5.82 -12.90 -26.58
C TYR A 615 -5.15 -12.51 -27.91
N ALA A 616 -5.58 -11.40 -28.53
CA ALA A 616 -4.92 -10.90 -29.73
C ALA A 616 -3.47 -10.46 -29.46
N GLU A 617 -3.17 -9.83 -28.32
CA GLU A 617 -1.80 -9.50 -27.93
C GLU A 617 -0.96 -10.77 -27.64
N LEU A 618 -1.55 -11.80 -27.03
CA LEU A 618 -0.91 -13.10 -26.81
C LEU A 618 -0.51 -13.79 -28.12
N GLU A 619 -1.43 -13.86 -29.08
CA GLU A 619 -1.15 -14.44 -30.40
C GLU A 619 -0.12 -13.61 -31.18
N ALA A 620 -0.18 -12.29 -31.07
CA ALA A 620 0.82 -11.40 -31.65
C ALA A 620 2.22 -11.64 -31.06
N LEU A 621 2.32 -11.84 -29.74
CA LEU A 621 3.57 -12.23 -29.07
C LEU A 621 4.10 -13.56 -29.65
N ARG A 622 3.27 -14.60 -29.69
CA ARG A 622 3.65 -15.92 -30.25
C ARG A 622 4.16 -15.81 -31.68
N TYR A 623 3.49 -15.01 -32.52
CA TYR A 623 3.91 -14.76 -33.89
C TYR A 623 5.29 -14.09 -33.97
N ARG A 624 5.53 -13.03 -33.18
CA ARG A 624 6.82 -12.33 -33.16
C ARG A 624 7.96 -13.25 -32.67
N LEU A 625 7.71 -14.07 -31.65
CA LEU A 625 8.69 -15.04 -31.12
C LEU A 625 9.06 -16.11 -32.17
N LYS A 626 8.06 -16.71 -32.83
CA LYS A 626 8.29 -17.70 -33.90
C LYS A 626 9.07 -17.13 -35.08
N ARG A 627 8.83 -15.85 -35.42
CA ARG A 627 9.63 -15.16 -36.45
C ARG A 627 11.06 -14.92 -36.01
N ALA A 628 11.28 -14.57 -34.73
CA ALA A 628 12.63 -14.38 -34.20
C ALA A 628 13.44 -15.69 -34.16
N GLN A 629 12.81 -16.85 -33.99
CA GLN A 629 13.48 -18.15 -34.12
C GLN A 629 13.95 -18.49 -35.55
N GLN A 630 13.37 -17.84 -36.56
CA GLN A 630 13.62 -18.10 -37.98
C GLN A 630 14.61 -17.10 -38.61
N ALA A 631 14.87 -15.98 -37.93
CA ALA A 631 15.81 -14.94 -38.34
C ALA A 631 17.19 -15.22 -37.75
#